data_AF-A0A1S1N9I8-F1
#
_entry.id   AF-A0A1S1N9I8-F1
#
_cell.length_a   1.000
_cell.length_b   1.000
_cell.length_c   1.000
_cell.angle_alpha   90.00
_cell.angle_beta   90.00
_cell.angle_gamma   90.00
#
_symmetry.space_group_name_H-M   'P 1'
#
loop_
_entity.id
_entity.type
_entity.pdbx_description
1 polymer ?
#
loop_
_entity_poly.entity_id
_entity_poly.type
_entity_poly.pdbx_seq_one_letter_code
_entity_poly.pdbx_strand_id
1 'polypeptide(L)'
;MALPNILPLSQTDGCLCRVCLTAKLKAYIETISTLPIEEQLALAQPFKHSNTIEGLDYDIENGLLVMNRWAHLKRGSCCGNGCRHCPYS
;
A
#
# COMPACT_ATOMS: atom_id res chain seq x y z
N MET A 1 5.74 14.16 -4.10
CA MET A 1 5.91 12.75 -3.67
C MET A 1 5.51 11.84 -4.81
N ALA A 2 6.36 10.90 -5.22
CA ALA A 2 6.07 9.97 -6.31
C ALA A 2 5.24 8.77 -5.80
N LEU A 3 4.29 8.30 -6.61
CA LEU A 3 3.50 7.09 -6.33
C LEU A 3 4.27 5.83 -6.77
N PRO A 4 4.06 4.67 -6.11
CA PRO A 4 4.71 3.43 -6.52
C PRO A 4 4.16 2.96 -7.87
N ASN A 5 5.07 2.55 -8.76
CA ASN A 5 4.73 2.03 -10.08
C ASN A 5 4.53 0.50 -10.02
N ILE A 6 3.47 0.07 -9.33
CA ILE A 6 3.12 -1.35 -9.16
C ILE A 6 1.82 -1.74 -9.88
N LEU A 7 1.07 -0.76 -10.38
CA LEU A 7 -0.22 -1.01 -11.02
C LEU A 7 0.00 -1.57 -12.44
N PRO A 8 -0.58 -2.73 -12.79
CA PRO A 8 -0.60 -3.17 -14.18
C PRO A 8 -1.48 -2.21 -14.98
N LEU A 9 -0.89 -1.52 -15.96
CA LEU A 9 -1.62 -0.57 -16.80
C LEU A 9 -2.56 -1.31 -17.76
N SER A 10 -3.86 -0.98 -17.73
CA SER A 10 -4.84 -1.46 -18.70
C SER A 10 -5.31 -0.32 -19.59
N GLN A 11 -5.57 -0.60 -20.88
CA GLN A 11 -6.04 0.41 -21.85
C GLN A 11 -7.45 0.95 -21.53
N THR A 12 -8.16 0.36 -20.58
CA THR A 12 -9.52 0.76 -20.15
C THR A 12 -9.53 1.61 -18.88
N ASP A 13 -8.35 1.98 -18.38
CA ASP A 13 -8.24 2.81 -17.21
C ASP A 13 -8.70 4.25 -17.50
N GLY A 14 -9.77 4.71 -16.83
CA GLY A 14 -10.28 6.09 -16.92
C GLY A 14 -9.32 7.16 -16.42
N CYS A 15 -9.78 8.13 -15.62
CA CYS A 15 -8.90 9.23 -15.16
C CYS A 15 -7.72 8.71 -14.32
N LEU A 16 -6.50 9.15 -14.66
CA LEU A 16 -5.24 8.86 -13.96
C LEU A 16 -4.73 10.07 -13.16
N CYS A 17 -5.62 10.94 -12.70
CA CYS A 17 -5.25 12.01 -11.77
C CYS A 17 -4.73 11.41 -10.46
N ARG A 18 -4.02 12.21 -9.65
CA ARG A 18 -3.39 11.72 -8.41
C ARG A 18 -4.37 11.01 -7.48
N VAL A 19 -5.57 11.57 -7.29
CA VAL A 19 -6.60 10.99 -6.40
C VAL A 19 -7.09 9.64 -6.93
N CYS A 20 -7.45 9.57 -8.22
CA CYS A 20 -7.93 8.35 -8.85
C CYS A 20 -6.84 7.27 -8.89
N LEU A 21 -5.59 7.63 -9.17
CA LEU A 21 -4.48 6.69 -9.20
C LEU A 21 -4.18 6.13 -7.80
N THR A 22 -4.21 6.96 -6.75
CA THR A 22 -4.09 6.49 -5.37
C THR A 22 -5.22 5.54 -5.01
N ALA A 23 -6.47 5.83 -5.40
CA ALA A 23 -7.60 4.93 -5.16
C ALA A 23 -7.43 3.58 -5.88
N LYS A 24 -6.97 3.57 -7.14
CA LYS A 24 -6.66 2.33 -7.88
C LYS A 24 -5.53 1.54 -7.24
N LEU A 25 -4.48 2.22 -6.77
CA LEU A 25 -3.37 1.59 -6.06
C LEU A 25 -3.85 0.93 -4.75
N LYS A 26 -4.69 1.62 -3.96
CA LYS A 26 -5.31 1.03 -2.77
C LYS A 26 -6.05 -0.26 -3.13
N ALA A 27 -6.93 -0.20 -4.14
CA ALA A 27 -7.70 -1.36 -4.58
C ALA A 27 -6.80 -2.52 -5.06
N TYR A 28 -5.73 -2.22 -5.79
CA TYR A 28 -4.77 -3.22 -6.23
C TYR A 28 -4.02 -3.86 -5.07
N ILE A 29 -3.59 -3.09 -4.06
CA ILE A 29 -2.94 -3.62 -2.85
C ILE A 29 -3.87 -4.55 -2.08
N GLU A 30 -5.18 -4.26 -2.05
CA GLU A 30 -6.16 -5.19 -1.48
C GLU A 30 -6.22 -6.51 -2.27
N THR A 31 -6.11 -6.48 -3.59
CA THR A 31 -6.02 -7.74 -4.38
C THR A 31 -4.74 -8.52 -4.11
N ILE A 32 -3.62 -7.83 -3.84
CA ILE A 32 -2.35 -8.48 -3.49
C ILE A 32 -2.42 -9.21 -2.14
N SER A 33 -3.36 -8.82 -1.27
CA SER A 33 -3.51 -9.44 0.06
C SER A 33 -3.78 -10.95 0.00
N THR A 34 -4.30 -11.46 -1.13
CA THR A 34 -4.58 -12.88 -1.35
C THR A 34 -3.34 -13.69 -1.76
N LEU A 35 -2.24 -13.05 -2.13
CA LEU A 35 -0.99 -13.71 -2.53
C LEU A 35 -0.20 -14.17 -1.29
N PRO A 36 0.72 -15.13 -1.44
CA PRO A 36 1.66 -15.48 -0.39
C PRO A 36 2.42 -14.25 0.13
N ILE A 37 2.68 -14.19 1.44
CA ILE A 37 3.30 -13.03 2.08
C ILE A 37 4.64 -12.64 1.45
N GLU A 38 5.42 -13.62 0.99
CA GLU A 38 6.70 -13.39 0.29
C GLU A 38 6.53 -12.54 -0.97
N GLU A 39 5.51 -12.83 -1.79
CA GLU A 39 5.22 -12.08 -3.01
C GLU A 39 4.75 -10.65 -2.68
N GLN A 40 3.92 -10.49 -1.64
CA GLN A 40 3.50 -9.15 -1.20
C GLN A 40 4.70 -8.31 -0.76
N LEU A 41 5.66 -8.91 -0.05
CA LEU A 41 6.87 -8.25 0.40
C LEU A 41 7.79 -7.92 -0.78
N ALA A 42 7.93 -8.82 -1.75
CA ALA A 42 8.72 -8.58 -2.96
C ALA A 42 8.21 -7.36 -3.75
N LEU A 43 6.89 -7.17 -3.83
CA LEU A 43 6.28 -5.99 -4.47
C LEU A 43 6.58 -4.68 -3.74
N ALA A 44 6.63 -4.71 -2.40
CA ALA A 44 6.87 -3.51 -1.58
C ALA A 44 8.36 -3.20 -1.34
N GLN A 45 9.24 -4.20 -1.45
CA GLN A 45 10.66 -4.10 -1.16
C GLN A 45 11.37 -2.94 -1.89
N PRO A 46 11.12 -2.68 -3.20
CA PRO A 46 11.74 -1.55 -3.91
C PRO A 46 11.38 -0.19 -3.32
N PHE A 47 10.25 -0.10 -2.60
CA PHE A 47 9.72 1.14 -2.05
C PHE A 47 10.05 1.34 -0.58
N LYS A 48 10.85 0.47 0.05
CA LYS A 48 11.19 0.52 1.49
C LYS A 48 11.66 1.90 1.98
N HIS A 49 12.42 2.63 1.15
CA HIS A 49 12.97 3.95 1.48
C HIS A 49 12.21 5.12 0.84
N SER A 50 11.03 4.85 0.27
CA SER A 50 10.18 5.89 -0.32
C SER A 50 9.45 6.71 0.75
N ASN A 51 9.12 7.96 0.41
CA ASN A 51 8.29 8.81 1.25
C ASN A 51 6.94 8.16 1.55
N THR A 52 6.37 8.45 2.72
CA THR A 52 5.02 8.03 3.07
C THR A 52 3.99 8.87 2.34
N ILE A 53 2.96 8.22 1.83
CA ILE A 53 1.93 8.83 1.00
C ILE A 53 0.59 8.68 1.72
N GLU A 54 -0.03 9.80 2.06
CA GLU A 54 -1.40 9.82 2.58
C GLU A 54 -2.36 9.17 1.57
N GLY A 55 -3.27 8.35 2.08
CA GLY A 55 -4.10 7.46 1.27
C GLY A 55 -3.47 6.08 1.09
N LEU A 56 -2.15 5.97 0.87
CA LEU A 56 -1.55 4.68 0.56
C LEU A 56 -0.90 4.03 1.78
N ASP A 57 -0.04 4.79 2.44
CA ASP A 57 0.74 4.37 3.60
C ASP A 57 0.02 4.60 4.91
N TYR A 58 -0.75 5.66 4.96
CA TYR A 58 -1.54 6.02 6.12
C TYR A 58 -2.75 6.85 5.71
N ASP A 59 -3.75 6.85 6.57
CA ASP A 59 -4.85 7.80 6.54
C ASP A 59 -4.89 8.54 7.89
N ILE A 60 -5.52 9.71 7.93
CA ILE A 60 -5.75 10.45 9.18
C ILE A 60 -7.19 10.17 9.61
N GLU A 61 -7.35 9.40 10.69
CA GLU A 61 -8.66 9.07 11.28
C GLU A 61 -8.74 9.73 12.66
N ASN A 62 -9.74 10.59 12.88
CA ASN A 62 -9.94 11.28 14.16
C ASN A 62 -8.69 12.05 14.66
N GLY A 63 -7.89 12.61 13.75
CA GLY A 63 -6.64 13.32 14.07
C GLY A 63 -5.46 12.41 14.41
N LEU A 64 -5.63 11.08 14.29
CA LEU A 64 -4.57 10.10 14.50
C LEU A 64 -4.09 9.55 13.15
N LEU A 65 -2.78 9.34 13.04
CA LEU A 65 -2.18 8.68 11.87
C LEU A 65 -2.39 7.17 11.98
N VAL A 66 -3.15 6.62 11.05
CA VAL A 66 -3.42 5.18 10.96
C VAL A 66 -2.66 4.60 9.79
N MET A 67 -1.65 3.75 10.08
CA MET A 67 -0.87 3.08 9.05
C MET A 67 -1.68 2.01 8.34
N ASN A 68 -1.56 1.97 7.01
CA ASN A 68 -2.22 1.00 6.14
C ASN A 68 -1.31 -0.18 5.80
N ARG A 69 -1.88 -1.19 5.13
CA ARG A 69 -1.19 -2.43 4.75
C ARG A 69 0.12 -2.16 4.00
N TRP A 70 0.13 -1.20 3.07
CA TRP A 70 1.31 -0.85 2.27
C TRP A 70 2.49 -0.37 3.12
N ALA A 71 2.25 0.43 4.15
CA ALA A 71 3.32 0.90 5.03
C ALA A 71 3.93 -0.27 5.83
N HIS A 72 3.11 -1.24 6.22
CA HIS A 72 3.59 -2.45 6.88
C HIS A 72 4.33 -3.40 5.94
N LEU A 73 3.92 -3.51 4.67
CA LEU A 73 4.66 -4.25 3.65
C LEU A 73 6.02 -3.60 3.36
N LYS A 74 6.09 -2.27 3.25
CA LYS A 74 7.35 -1.53 3.11
C LYS A 74 8.29 -1.74 4.31
N ARG A 75 7.75 -1.84 5.53
CA ARG A 75 8.53 -2.18 6.72
C ARG A 75 9.20 -3.54 6.58
N GLY A 76 8.51 -4.50 5.96
CA GLY A 76 9.05 -5.81 5.61
C GLY A 76 9.08 -6.84 6.75
N SER A 77 8.52 -6.51 7.91
CA SER A 77 8.49 -7.39 9.08
C SER A 77 7.26 -7.18 9.97
N CYS A 78 6.85 -8.24 10.68
CA CYS A 78 5.83 -8.17 11.71
C CYS A 78 6.41 -7.61 13.01
N CYS A 79 5.69 -6.70 13.67
CA CYS A 79 6.10 -6.09 14.93
C CYS A 79 5.50 -6.77 16.18
N GLY A 80 4.62 -7.77 16.02
CA GLY A 80 4.00 -8.51 17.12
C GLY A 80 2.83 -7.81 17.83
N ASN A 81 2.47 -6.59 17.45
CA ASN A 81 1.46 -5.78 18.16
C ASN A 81 -0.01 -6.00 17.71
N GLY A 82 -0.28 -6.98 16.83
CA GLY A 82 -1.65 -7.24 16.35
C GLY A 82 -2.29 -6.06 15.60
N CYS A 83 -1.53 -5.36 14.76
CA CYS A 83 -2.02 -4.18 14.05
C CYS A 83 -3.22 -4.50 13.12
N ARG A 84 -4.20 -3.59 13.05
CA ARG A 84 -5.40 -3.72 12.22
C ARG A 84 -5.13 -4.03 10.75
N HIS A 85 -4.09 -3.42 10.17
CA HIS A 85 -3.74 -3.59 8.75
C HIS A 85 -2.48 -4.46 8.57
N CYS A 86 -2.19 -5.37 9.51
CA CYS A 86 -1.01 -6.22 9.45
C CYS A 86 -1.06 -7.14 8.23
N PRO A 87 0.02 -7.27 7.43
CA PRO A 87 0.03 -8.18 6.30
C PRO A 87 0.26 -9.65 6.68
N TYR A 88 0.66 -9.92 7.93
CA TYR A 88 1.00 -11.26 8.44
C TYR A 88 -0.13 -11.94 9.24
N SER A 89 -1.25 -11.24 9.47
CA SER A 89 -2.43 -11.76 10.18
C SER A 89 -3.45 -12.35 9.23
#